data_AF-A0A368G234-F1
#
_entry.id   AF-A0A368G234-F1
#
_cell.length_a   1.000
_cell.length_b   1.000
_cell.length_c   1.000
_cell.angle_alpha   90.00
_cell.angle_beta   90.00
_cell.angle_gamma   90.00
#
_symmetry.space_group_name_H-M   'P 1'
#
loop_
_entity.id
_entity.type
_entity.pdbx_description
1 polymer ?
#
loop_
_entity_poly.entity_id
_entity_poly.type
_entity_poly.pdbx_seq_one_letter_code
_entity_poly.pdbx_strand_id
1 'polypeptide(L)'
;LKTCDISADQSLTDQSNDTLTVTSLTSVVTNADMQASIKLCSAALYLLAGTGPGSTSNKLMMDISNALKLCQNLNYFLPTLQQLSPYIERMKAATVKTKKCREKALPVQTLVNLNENMVWWKIDGRFPTQQRVQNLFNTASQCLERYC
;
A
#
# COMPACT_ATOMS: atom_id res chain seq x y z
N LEU A 1 -15.47 -3.22 71.88
CA LEU A 1 -15.16 -4.48 71.17
C LEU A 1 -14.58 -4.06 69.82
N LYS A 2 -13.25 -4.16 69.63
CA LYS A 2 -12.55 -5.29 68.98
C LYS A 2 -13.17 -5.56 67.59
N THR A 3 -12.46 -5.53 66.48
CA THR A 3 -11.06 -5.92 66.24
C THR A 3 -10.59 -5.38 64.89
N CYS A 4 -9.31 -5.03 64.79
CA CYS A 4 -8.55 -5.18 63.56
C CYS A 4 -8.43 -6.69 63.28
N ASP A 5 -8.60 -7.12 62.03
CA ASP A 5 -8.08 -8.41 61.58
C ASP A 5 -7.28 -8.21 60.29
N ILE A 6 -5.98 -8.46 60.43
CA ILE A 6 -5.07 -8.82 59.36
C ILE A 6 -5.09 -10.35 59.33
N SER A 7 -5.31 -10.94 58.16
CA SER A 7 -4.87 -12.31 57.91
C SER A 7 -4.35 -12.45 56.48
N ALA A 8 -3.25 -13.17 56.41
CA ALA A 8 -2.28 -13.23 55.34
C ALA A 8 -2.50 -14.46 54.44
N ASP A 9 -1.94 -14.35 53.22
CA ASP A 9 -1.22 -15.38 52.46
C ASP A 9 -1.91 -16.75 52.20
N GLN A 10 -2.31 -17.01 50.94
CA GLN A 10 -1.59 -17.91 50.01
C GLN A 10 -2.43 -18.35 48.79
N SER A 11 -1.75 -18.36 47.64
CA SER A 11 -1.87 -19.30 46.51
C SER A 11 -2.96 -19.13 45.43
N LEU A 12 -2.51 -18.56 44.30
CA LEU A 12 -2.61 -19.06 42.92
C LEU A 12 -3.92 -19.73 42.45
N THR A 13 -4.63 -19.03 41.57
CA THR A 13 -4.96 -19.57 40.24
C THR A 13 -4.90 -18.47 39.19
N ASP A 14 -4.06 -18.71 38.19
CA ASP A 14 -3.99 -17.98 36.93
C ASP A 14 -5.38 -17.78 36.31
N GLN A 15 -5.70 -16.55 35.95
CA GLN A 15 -6.49 -16.27 34.77
C GLN A 15 -6.06 -14.90 34.23
N SER A 16 -4.97 -14.94 33.45
CA SER A 16 -4.70 -13.95 32.43
C SER A 16 -5.97 -13.80 31.58
N ASN A 17 -6.65 -12.68 31.74
CA ASN A 17 -7.46 -12.10 30.69
C ASN A 17 -6.65 -10.97 30.06
N ASP A 18 -5.52 -11.34 29.47
CA ASP A 18 -4.94 -10.60 28.35
C ASP A 18 -5.89 -10.68 27.17
N THR A 19 -6.96 -9.89 27.22
CA THR A 19 -7.47 -9.29 25.98
C THR A 19 -6.76 -7.95 25.84
N LEU A 20 -5.44 -8.02 25.64
CA LEU A 20 -4.75 -7.05 24.80
C LEU A 20 -5.35 -7.21 23.40
N THR A 21 -6.51 -6.58 23.17
CA THR A 21 -6.75 -6.02 21.85
C THR A 21 -5.70 -4.94 21.68
N VAL A 22 -4.52 -5.38 21.23
CA VAL A 22 -3.64 -4.59 20.38
C VAL A 22 -4.48 -4.28 19.14
N THR A 23 -5.42 -3.35 19.32
CA THR A 23 -5.70 -2.36 18.30
C THR A 23 -4.38 -1.61 18.23
N SER A 24 -3.46 -2.20 17.46
CA SER A 24 -2.25 -1.53 17.00
C SER A 24 -2.73 -0.14 16.66
N LEU A 25 -2.17 0.86 17.35
CA LEU A 25 -2.32 2.27 17.03
C LEU A 25 -1.81 2.40 15.60
N THR A 26 -2.65 2.00 14.65
CA THR A 26 -2.42 2.10 13.23
C THR A 26 -2.44 3.59 13.03
N SER A 27 -1.24 4.15 12.85
CA SER A 27 -1.07 5.55 12.47
C SER A 27 -2.11 5.84 11.40
N VAL A 28 -3.04 6.74 11.71
CA VAL A 28 -4.11 7.10 10.80
C VAL A 28 -3.45 7.60 9.51
N VAL A 29 -3.61 6.85 8.41
CA VAL A 29 -3.01 7.21 7.13
C VAL A 29 -3.52 8.58 6.73
N THR A 30 -2.59 9.52 6.56
CA THR A 30 -2.90 10.89 6.18
C THR A 30 -2.81 11.08 4.67
N ASN A 31 -3.31 12.21 4.16
CA ASN A 31 -3.02 12.61 2.79
C ASN A 31 -1.50 12.72 2.55
N ALA A 32 -0.73 13.23 3.50
CA ALA A 32 0.72 13.33 3.36
C ALA A 32 1.37 11.94 3.18
N ASP A 33 0.93 10.93 3.95
CA ASP A 33 1.42 9.55 3.83
C ASP A 33 1.06 8.95 2.47
N MET A 34 -0.17 9.16 2.00
CA MET A 34 -0.62 8.73 0.67
C MET A 34 0.23 9.38 -0.42
N GLN A 35 0.39 10.70 -0.40
CA GLN A 35 1.15 11.47 -1.39
C GLN A 35 2.63 11.06 -1.41
N ALA A 36 3.24 10.86 -0.24
CA ALA A 36 4.61 10.37 -0.13
C ALA A 36 4.75 8.96 -0.73
N SER A 37 3.80 8.07 -0.44
CA SER A 37 3.79 6.70 -0.97
C SER A 37 3.63 6.66 -2.49
N ILE A 38 2.74 7.48 -3.04
CA ILE A 38 2.58 7.67 -4.49
C ILE A 38 3.87 8.18 -5.12
N LYS A 39 4.51 9.20 -4.53
CA LYS A 39 5.76 9.77 -5.03
C LYS A 39 6.86 8.71 -5.11
N LEU A 40 7.01 7.91 -4.05
CA LEU A 40 8.02 6.85 -4.00
C LEU A 40 7.72 5.73 -5.00
N CYS A 41 6.46 5.26 -5.08
CA CYS A 41 6.05 4.19 -5.98
C CYS A 41 6.19 4.61 -7.45
N SER A 42 5.73 5.81 -7.81
CA SER A 42 5.86 6.35 -9.17
C SER A 42 7.31 6.53 -9.59
N ALA A 43 8.19 6.95 -8.69
CA ALA A 43 9.62 7.04 -8.95
C ALA A 43 10.26 5.65 -9.17
N ALA A 44 9.91 4.66 -8.34
CA ALA A 44 10.42 3.29 -8.49
C ALA A 44 10.01 2.68 -9.84
N LEU A 45 8.73 2.80 -10.22
CA LEU A 45 8.25 2.34 -11.52
C LEU A 45 8.95 3.03 -12.69
N TYR A 46 9.17 4.35 -12.60
CA TYR A 46 9.85 5.10 -13.64
C TYR A 46 11.32 4.68 -13.80
N LEU A 47 12.02 4.48 -12.69
CA LEU A 47 13.41 4.00 -12.70
C LEU A 47 13.51 2.60 -13.33
N LEU A 48 12.67 1.66 -12.87
CA LEU A 48 12.64 0.29 -13.39
C LEU A 48 12.26 0.24 -14.87
N ALA A 49 11.39 1.14 -15.34
CA ALA A 49 11.08 1.24 -16.76
C ALA A 49 12.30 1.63 -17.61
N GLY A 50 13.23 2.42 -17.06
CA GLY A 50 14.44 2.85 -17.75
C GLY A 50 15.53 1.77 -17.85
N THR A 51 15.52 0.79 -16.94
CA THR A 51 16.53 -0.27 -16.84
C THR A 51 16.02 -1.66 -17.22
N GLY A 52 14.70 -1.79 -17.34
CA GLY A 52 13.98 -3.05 -17.31
C GLY A 52 14.16 -4.00 -18.50
N PRO A 53 14.00 -5.32 -18.31
CA PRO A 53 14.27 -6.37 -19.31
C PRO A 53 13.35 -6.43 -20.54
N GLY A 54 12.34 -5.57 -20.70
CA GLY A 54 11.44 -5.65 -21.87
C GLY A 54 10.58 -4.43 -22.15
N SER A 55 10.53 -4.00 -23.41
CA SER A 55 9.92 -2.73 -23.86
C SER A 55 8.43 -2.58 -23.52
N THR A 56 7.62 -3.64 -23.65
CA THR A 56 6.19 -3.60 -23.31
C THR A 56 5.97 -3.37 -21.81
N SER A 57 6.72 -4.08 -20.96
CA SER A 57 6.66 -3.90 -19.51
C SER A 57 7.11 -2.49 -19.13
N ASN A 58 8.19 -2.00 -19.74
CA ASN A 58 8.73 -0.67 -19.48
C ASN A 58 7.72 0.42 -19.84
N LYS A 59 7.07 0.30 -21.00
CA LYS A 59 5.98 1.23 -21.39
C LYS A 59 4.84 1.22 -20.37
N LEU A 60 4.40 0.04 -19.95
CA LEU A 60 3.33 -0.08 -18.96
C LEU A 60 3.71 0.52 -17.60
N MET A 61 4.96 0.32 -17.15
CA MET A 61 5.46 0.94 -15.93
C MET A 61 5.49 2.47 -16.01
N MET A 62 5.90 3.03 -17.14
CA MET A 62 5.81 4.48 -17.38
C MET A 62 4.36 4.97 -17.32
N ASP A 63 3.43 4.24 -17.94
CA ASP A 63 2.00 4.58 -17.91
C ASP A 63 1.47 4.58 -16.47
N ILE A 64 1.77 3.54 -15.67
CA ILE A 64 1.37 3.46 -14.26
C ILE A 64 2.01 4.59 -13.43
N SER A 65 3.30 4.88 -13.65
CA SER A 65 4.00 5.99 -12.97
C SER A 65 3.32 7.32 -13.24
N ASN A 66 2.93 7.59 -14.49
CA ASN A 66 2.25 8.82 -14.85
C ASN A 66 0.85 8.92 -14.24
N ALA A 67 0.07 7.84 -14.25
CA ALA A 67 -1.23 7.80 -13.57
C ALA A 67 -1.10 8.06 -12.06
N LEU A 68 -0.08 7.49 -11.40
CA LEU A 68 0.18 7.75 -9.99
C LEU A 68 0.51 9.23 -9.73
N LYS A 69 1.31 9.87 -10.59
CA LYS A 69 1.61 11.30 -10.48
C LYS A 69 0.35 12.18 -10.56
N LEU A 70 -0.65 11.81 -11.37
CA LEU A 70 -1.94 12.50 -11.39
C LEU A 70 -2.67 12.40 -10.05
N CYS A 71 -2.56 11.26 -9.36
CA CYS A 71 -3.14 11.07 -8.03
C CYS A 71 -2.37 11.80 -6.92
N GLN A 72 -1.12 12.23 -7.14
CA GLN A 72 -0.26 12.76 -6.08
C GLN A 72 -0.79 14.04 -5.43
N ASN A 73 -1.65 14.79 -6.11
CA ASN A 73 -2.19 16.05 -5.56
C ASN A 73 -3.64 15.92 -5.07
N LEU A 74 -4.19 14.70 -5.07
CA LEU A 74 -5.53 14.47 -4.55
C LEU A 74 -5.54 14.61 -3.03
N ASN A 75 -6.69 15.03 -2.51
CA ASN A 75 -6.95 15.16 -1.09
C ASN A 75 -8.26 14.43 -0.76
N TYR A 76 -8.19 13.48 0.15
CA TYR A 76 -9.31 12.66 0.58
C TYR A 76 -9.63 12.89 2.07
N PHE A 77 -10.91 12.75 2.40
CA PHE A 77 -11.36 12.72 3.79
C PHE A 77 -10.91 11.44 4.49
N LEU A 78 -10.86 11.50 5.82
CA LEU A 78 -10.37 10.42 6.68
C LEU A 78 -11.02 9.03 6.39
N PRO A 79 -12.35 8.89 6.21
CA PRO A 79 -12.94 7.59 5.93
C PRO A 79 -12.44 6.95 4.63
N THR A 80 -12.24 7.74 3.58
CA THR A 80 -11.68 7.27 2.32
C THR A 80 -10.20 6.88 2.49
N LEU A 81 -9.43 7.67 3.24
CA LEU A 81 -8.03 7.32 3.53
C LEU A 81 -7.93 5.99 4.27
N GLN A 82 -8.77 5.77 5.29
CA GLN A 82 -8.84 4.50 6.01
C GLN A 82 -9.12 3.30 5.08
N GLN A 83 -10.01 3.47 4.09
CA GLN A 83 -10.29 2.44 3.09
C GLN A 83 -9.11 2.21 2.12
N LEU A 84 -8.35 3.26 1.82
CA LEU A 84 -7.16 3.19 0.95
C LEU A 84 -5.90 2.71 1.69
N SER A 85 -5.86 2.80 3.02
CA SER A 85 -4.72 2.42 3.87
C SER A 85 -4.06 1.08 3.51
N PRO A 86 -4.78 -0.05 3.37
CA PRO A 86 -4.13 -1.33 3.06
C PRO A 86 -3.39 -1.30 1.71
N TYR A 87 -3.90 -0.54 0.73
CA TYR A 87 -3.27 -0.42 -0.59
C TYR A 87 -2.05 0.51 -0.55
N ILE A 88 -2.11 1.57 0.25
CA ILE A 88 -0.99 2.49 0.48
C ILE A 88 0.16 1.74 1.16
N GLU A 89 -0.12 0.96 2.20
CA GLU A 89 0.90 0.16 2.89
C GLU A 89 1.51 -0.91 1.99
N ARG A 90 0.71 -1.54 1.14
CA ARG A 90 1.23 -2.50 0.16
C ARG A 90 2.17 -1.83 -0.85
N MET A 91 1.84 -0.65 -1.37
CA MET A 91 2.74 0.11 -2.26
C MET A 91 4.07 0.45 -1.56
N LYS A 92 4.03 0.88 -0.30
CA LYS A 92 5.24 1.16 0.49
C LYS A 92 6.11 -0.08 0.59
N ALA A 93 5.53 -1.21 0.96
CA ALA A 93 6.25 -2.49 1.08
C ALA A 93 6.85 -2.94 -0.27
N ALA A 94 6.08 -2.86 -1.36
CA ALA A 94 6.56 -3.18 -2.70
C ALA A 94 7.73 -2.27 -3.12
N THR A 95 7.64 -0.96 -2.84
CA THR A 95 8.70 0.01 -3.13
C THR A 95 9.97 -0.25 -2.33
N VAL A 96 9.86 -0.68 -1.07
CA VAL A 96 11.06 -1.04 -0.28
C VAL A 96 11.78 -2.24 -0.90
N LYS A 97 11.02 -3.23 -1.40
CA LYS A 97 11.59 -4.42 -2.05
C LYS A 97 12.35 -4.07 -3.33
N THR A 98 12.00 -2.97 -4.02
CA THR A 98 12.68 -2.61 -5.28
C THR A 98 14.17 -2.29 -5.09
N LYS A 99 14.59 -1.86 -3.89
CA LYS A 99 16.01 -1.61 -3.59
C LYS A 99 16.91 -2.84 -3.71
N LYS A 100 16.32 -4.04 -3.63
CA LYS A 100 17.01 -5.34 -3.77
C LYS A 100 16.43 -6.15 -4.94
N CYS A 101 15.69 -5.50 -5.83
CA CYS A 101 15.02 -6.09 -6.99
C CYS A 101 16.02 -6.79 -7.90
N ARG A 102 15.70 -8.01 -8.34
CA ARG A 102 16.31 -8.59 -9.53
C ARG A 102 15.28 -8.53 -10.63
N GLU A 103 15.41 -7.54 -11.50
CA GLU A 103 14.45 -7.25 -12.57
C GLU A 103 14.15 -8.50 -13.41
N LYS A 104 12.86 -8.77 -13.63
CA LYS A 104 12.33 -9.89 -14.40
C LYS A 104 11.33 -9.39 -15.41
N ALA A 105 11.23 -10.09 -16.55
CA ALA A 105 10.14 -9.84 -17.47
C ALA A 105 8.79 -10.20 -16.81
N LEU A 106 7.77 -9.36 -17.02
CA LEU A 106 6.42 -9.68 -16.57
C LEU A 106 5.83 -10.81 -17.43
N PRO A 107 5.18 -11.81 -16.80
CA PRO A 107 4.40 -12.80 -17.54
C PRO A 107 3.32 -12.13 -18.40
N VAL A 108 3.05 -12.68 -19.58
CA VAL A 108 2.06 -12.13 -20.53
C VAL A 108 0.69 -11.91 -19.88
N GLN A 109 0.19 -12.89 -19.11
CA GLN A 109 -1.10 -12.74 -18.43
C GLN A 109 -1.10 -11.60 -17.41
N THR A 110 0.01 -11.36 -16.72
CA THR A 110 0.16 -10.22 -15.82
C THR A 110 0.11 -8.90 -16.60
N LEU A 111 0.78 -8.83 -17.76
CA LEU A 111 0.73 -7.64 -18.62
C LEU A 111 -0.69 -7.32 -19.09
N VAL A 112 -1.47 -8.34 -19.50
CA VAL A 112 -2.87 -8.16 -19.91
C VAL A 112 -3.69 -7.54 -18.78
N ASN A 113 -3.70 -8.18 -17.60
CA ASN A 113 -4.50 -7.72 -16.46
C ASN A 113 -4.10 -6.30 -16.00
N LEU A 114 -2.79 -6.00 -16.00
CA LEU A 114 -2.31 -4.67 -15.63
C LEU A 114 -2.67 -3.62 -16.69
N ASN A 115 -2.57 -3.95 -17.99
CA ASN A 115 -2.90 -3.02 -19.07
C ASN A 115 -4.40 -2.69 -19.15
N GLU A 116 -5.28 -3.66 -18.86
CA GLU A 116 -6.73 -3.42 -18.76
C GLU A 116 -7.08 -2.35 -17.72
N ASN A 117 -6.40 -2.37 -16.57
CA ASN A 117 -6.56 -1.32 -15.55
C ASN A 117 -6.08 0.06 -16.03
N MET A 118 -5.15 0.10 -16.98
CA MET A 118 -4.56 1.33 -17.51
C MET A 118 -5.36 1.96 -18.66
N VAL A 119 -6.33 1.25 -19.25
CA VAL A 119 -7.15 1.78 -20.35
C VAL A 119 -7.84 3.08 -19.96
N TRP A 120 -8.41 3.13 -18.76
CA TRP A 120 -9.11 4.33 -18.28
C TRP A 120 -8.18 5.55 -18.13
N TRP A 121 -7.00 5.34 -17.55
CA TRP A 121 -6.00 6.40 -17.33
C TRP A 121 -5.48 7.01 -18.62
N LYS A 122 -5.40 6.21 -19.69
CA LYS A 122 -4.95 6.66 -21.02
C LYS A 122 -5.98 7.53 -21.73
N ILE A 123 -7.26 7.37 -21.41
CA ILE A 123 -8.36 8.03 -22.12
C ILE A 123 -8.80 9.32 -21.39
N ASP A 124 -9.06 9.26 -20.08
CA ASP A 124 -9.65 10.42 -19.37
C ASP A 124 -9.36 10.45 -17.85
N GLY A 125 -8.11 10.21 -17.46
CA GLY A 125 -7.69 10.04 -16.06
C GLY A 125 -7.77 11.26 -15.12
N ARG A 126 -8.55 12.30 -15.44
CA ARG A 126 -8.43 13.63 -14.80
C ARG A 126 -8.99 13.71 -13.38
N PHE A 127 -10.09 13.01 -13.08
CA PHE A 127 -10.76 13.07 -11.78
C PHE A 127 -11.17 11.66 -11.32
N PRO A 128 -10.23 10.88 -10.76
CA PRO A 128 -10.49 9.49 -10.44
C PRO A 128 -11.42 9.36 -9.24
N THR A 129 -12.36 8.43 -9.33
CA THR A 129 -13.13 7.97 -8.16
C THR A 129 -12.22 7.22 -7.18
N GLN A 130 -12.66 7.08 -5.93
CA GLN A 130 -11.92 6.29 -4.94
C GLN A 130 -11.59 4.87 -5.44
N GLN A 131 -12.55 4.19 -6.09
CA GLN A 131 -12.33 2.86 -6.64
C GLN A 131 -11.24 2.85 -7.72
N ARG A 132 -11.16 3.89 -8.56
CA ARG A 132 -10.13 4.02 -9.59
C ARG A 132 -8.75 4.19 -8.97
N VAL A 133 -8.63 4.98 -7.90
CA VAL A 133 -7.38 5.14 -7.15
C VAL A 133 -6.96 3.84 -6.48
N GLN A 134 -7.90 3.15 -5.83
CA GLN A 134 -7.66 1.83 -5.23
C GLN A 134 -7.14 0.82 -6.26
N ASN A 135 -7.79 0.72 -7.42
CA ASN A 135 -7.37 -0.17 -8.49
C ASN A 135 -5.96 0.18 -8.97
N LEU A 136 -5.67 1.47 -9.16
CA LEU A 136 -4.33 1.91 -9.55
C LEU A 136 -3.26 1.53 -8.52
N PHE A 137 -3.50 1.73 -7.22
CA PHE A 137 -2.55 1.36 -6.17
C PHE A 137 -2.29 -0.15 -6.15
N ASN A 138 -3.34 -0.95 -6.33
CA ASN A 138 -3.23 -2.39 -6.43
C ASN A 138 -2.44 -2.82 -7.67
N THR A 139 -2.76 -2.27 -8.85
CA THR A 139 -2.05 -2.50 -10.11
C THR A 139 -0.58 -2.14 -10.00
N ALA A 140 -0.25 -0.98 -9.43
CA ALA A 140 1.13 -0.54 -9.22
C ALA A 140 1.91 -1.49 -8.30
N SER A 141 1.32 -1.87 -7.17
CA SER A 141 1.93 -2.81 -6.22
C SER A 141 2.20 -4.17 -6.87
N GLN A 142 1.21 -4.72 -7.58
CA GLN A 142 1.34 -6.00 -8.28
C GLN A 142 2.42 -5.95 -9.38
N CYS A 143 2.49 -4.84 -10.11
CA CYS A 143 3.52 -4.64 -11.12
C CYS A 143 4.92 -4.75 -10.50
N LEU A 144 5.18 -3.98 -9.43
CA LEU A 144 6.47 -4.02 -8.72
C LEU A 144 6.79 -5.39 -8.13
N GLU A 145 5.83 -6.03 -7.47
CA GLU A 145 6.01 -7.35 -6.84
C GLU A 145 6.34 -8.44 -7.86
N ARG A 146 5.74 -8.39 -9.05
CA ARG A 146 5.96 -9.38 -10.12
C ARG A 146 7.25 -9.11 -10.90
N TYR A 147 7.70 -7.86 -10.91
CA TYR A 147 8.91 -7.47 -11.62
C TYR A 147 10.20 -7.81 -10.88
N CYS A 148 10.17 -7.95 -9.54
CA CYS A 148 11.39 -7.95 -8.70
C CYS A 148 11.98 -9.30 -8.23
#